data_AF-A0A519EK39-F1
#
_entry.id   AF-A0A519EK39-F1
#
_cell.length_a   1.000
_cell.length_b   1.000
_cell.length_c   1.000
_cell.angle_alpha   90.00
_cell.angle_beta   90.00
_cell.angle_gamma   90.00
#
_symmetry.space_group_name_H-M   'P 1'
#
loop_
_entity.id
_entity.type
_entity.pdbx_description
1 polymer ?
#
loop_
_entity_poly.entity_id
_entity_poly.type
_entity_poly.pdbx_seq_one_letter_code
_entity_poly.pdbx_strand_id
1 'polypeptide(L)' 'FPSVGCAPCTRAISLGEDFRAGRWWWEDEAAKECGLHVKTDNEKVVA' A
#
# COMPACT_ATOMS: atom_id res chain seq x y z
N PHE A 1 -8.51 -2.91 13.61
CA PHE A 1 -7.43 -2.56 12.66
C PHE A 1 -7.90 -2.90 11.25
N PRO A 2 -8.42 -1.91 10.50
CA PRO A 2 -9.00 -2.14 9.17
C PRO A 2 -8.02 -2.60 8.09
N SER A 3 -6.72 -2.36 8.29
CA SER A 3 -5.64 -2.76 7.37
C SER A 3 -4.44 -3.25 8.18
N VAL A 4 -4.15 -4.54 8.10
CA VAL A 4 -3.06 -5.20 8.85
C VAL A 4 -2.00 -5.68 7.85
N GLY A 5 -0.74 -5.34 8.11
CA GLY A 5 0.43 -5.79 7.34
C GLY A 5 1.60 -6.11 8.29
N CYS A 6 2.84 -5.92 7.84
CA CYS A 6 4.02 -6.12 8.69
C CYS A 6 4.00 -5.19 9.92
N ALA A 7 4.51 -5.69 11.05
CA ALA A 7 4.53 -4.97 12.33
C ALA A 7 5.12 -3.54 12.26
N PRO A 8 6.25 -3.25 11.55
CA PRO A 8 6.79 -1.89 11.47
C PRO A 8 6.01 -0.98 10.50
N CYS A 9 5.16 -1.54 9.64
CA CYS A 9 4.52 -0.81 8.54
C CYS A 9 3.02 -0.57 8.77
N THR A 10 2.49 -0.93 9.94
CA THR A 10 1.06 -0.85 10.27
C THR A 10 0.88 0.00 11.53
N ARG A 11 0.21 1.16 11.42
CA ARG A 11 -0.22 1.97 12.57
C ARG A 11 -1.73 1.90 12.79
N ALA A 12 -2.18 2.23 14.01
CA ALA A 12 -3.58 2.43 14.30
C ALA A 12 -4.13 3.65 13.55
N ILE A 13 -5.38 3.57 13.10
CA ILE A 13 -6.11 4.66 12.45
C ILE A 13 -7.34 5.04 13.28
N SER A 14 -7.67 6.32 13.25
CA SER A 14 -8.80 6.92 13.96
C SER A 14 -10.12 6.70 13.20
N LEU A 15 -11.24 6.87 13.91
CA LEU A 15 -12.57 6.82 13.30
C LEU A 15 -12.71 7.96 12.28
N GLY A 16 -12.93 7.59 11.01
CA GLY A 16 -13.06 8.54 9.89
C GLY A 16 -11.83 8.65 8.98
N GLU A 17 -10.70 8.05 9.37
CA GLU A 17 -9.54 7.93 8.48
C GLU A 17 -9.70 6.79 7.47
N ASP A 18 -9.04 6.92 6.31
CA ASP A 18 -9.03 5.87 5.30
C ASP A 18 -8.47 4.57 5.90
N PHE A 19 -9.05 3.44 5.50
CA PHE A 19 -8.68 2.13 6.04
C PHE A 19 -7.19 1.80 5.78
N ARG A 20 -6.57 2.36 4.74
CA ARG A 20 -5.12 2.23 4.45
C ARG A 20 -4.27 3.39 4.98
N ALA A 21 -4.83 4.41 5.62
CA ALA A 21 -4.06 5.52 6.21
C ALA A 21 -3.03 5.07 7.28
N GLY A 22 -3.16 3.83 7.74
CA GLY A 22 -2.22 3.16 8.63
C GLY A 22 -0.97 2.60 7.94
N ARG A 23 -0.93 2.55 6.60
CA ARG A 23 0.21 2.12 5.79
C ARG A 23 0.60 3.26 4.83
N TRP A 24 1.91 3.39 4.56
CA TRP A 24 2.46 4.39 3.63
C TRP A 24 2.15 5.85 4.00
N TRP A 25 1.94 6.13 5.29
CA TRP A 25 1.65 7.50 5.76
C TRP A 25 2.81 8.49 5.58
N TRP A 26 4.01 7.98 5.25
CA TRP A 26 5.22 8.75 4.94
C TRP A 26 5.66 8.64 3.47
N GLU A 27 4.96 7.88 2.63
CA GLU A 27 5.40 7.63 1.24
C GLU A 27 4.65 8.49 0.21
N ASP A 28 5.30 8.68 -0.93
CA ASP A 28 4.77 9.37 -2.09
C ASP A 28 3.52 8.65 -2.65
N GLU A 29 2.59 9.39 -3.25
CA GLU A 29 1.28 8.83 -3.60
C GLU A 29 1.36 7.71 -4.65
N ALA A 30 2.43 7.71 -5.44
CA ALA A 30 2.71 6.70 -6.45
C ALA A 30 3.20 5.35 -5.86
N ALA A 31 3.59 5.32 -4.59
CA ALA A 31 4.12 4.14 -3.90
C ALA A 31 3.11 3.51 -2.92
N LYS A 32 1.82 3.74 -3.14
CA LYS A 32 0.74 3.17 -2.32
C LYS A 32 0.42 1.72 -2.67
N GLU A 33 1.36 0.87 -3.10
CA GLU A 33 1.10 -0.57 -3.28
C GLU A 33 2.31 -1.40 -2.86
N CYS A 34 2.09 -2.53 -2.17
CA CYS A 34 3.20 -3.36 -1.70
C CYS A 34 3.74 -4.20 -2.85
N GLY A 35 4.98 -4.69 -2.74
CA GLY A 35 5.64 -5.49 -3.79
C GLY A 35 4.96 -6.83 -4.14
N LEU A 36 3.88 -7.21 -3.44
CA LEU A 36 3.01 -8.33 -3.80
C LEU A 36 1.99 -7.98 -4.89
N HIS A 37 1.77 -6.69 -5.12
CA HIS A 37 0.79 -6.23 -6.10
C HIS A 37 1.46 -6.22 -7.47
N VAL A 38 0.97 -7.07 -8.35
CA VAL A 38 1.44 -7.15 -9.72
C VAL A 38 0.96 -5.89 -10.45
N LYS A 39 1.90 -5.03 -10.86
CA LYS A 39 1.61 -4.02 -11.87
C LYS A 39 1.45 -4.76 -13.19
N THR A 40 0.23 -4.83 -13.70
CA THR A 40 -0.02 -5.35 -15.04
C THR A 40 0.49 -4.33 -16.05
N ASP A 41 1.81 -4.21 -16.17
CA ASP A 41 2.45 -3.43 -17.21
C ASP A 41 2.37 -4.28 -18.48
N ASN A 42 1.25 -4.18 -19.19
CA ASN A 42 0.91 -4.96 -20.38
C ASN A 42 1.76 -4.61 -21.62
N GLU A 43 3.04 -4.25 -21.45
CA GLU A 43 3.88 -3.81 -22.56
C GLU A 43 5.37 -4.08 -22.37
N LYS A 44 5.79 -5.28 -21.94
CA LYS A 44 7.16 -5.79 -22.20
C LYS A 44 7.18 -7.31 -22.30
N VAL A 45 6.51 -7.87 -23.30
CA VAL A 45 6.85 -9.20 -23.81
C VAL A 45 7.22 -9.05 -25.29
N VAL A 46 8.33 -8.38 -25.55
CA VAL A 46 9.03 -8.45 -26.84
C VAL A 46 10.25 -9.32 -26.57
N ALA A 47 10.09 -10.61 -26.84
CA ALA A 47 11.17 -11.57 -26.97
C ALA A 47 11.19 -12.06 -28.42
#